data_AF-A0A9X5X7I0-F1
#
_entry.id   AF-A0A9X5X7I0-F1
#
_cell.length_a   1.000
_cell.length_b   1.000
_cell.length_c   1.000
_cell.angle_alpha   90.00
_cell.angle_beta   90.00
_cell.angle_gamma   90.00
#
_symmetry.space_group_name_H-M   'P 1'
#
loop_
_entity.id
_entity.type
_entity.pdbx_description
1 polymer ?
#
loop_
_entity_poly.entity_id
_entity_poly.type
_entity_poly.pdbx_seq_one_letter_code
_entity_poly.pdbx_strand_id
1 'polypeptide(L)' 'VDLFVAPSHRVLERALASVDEFTAECARRGVRIETVGCAEPSYDAQMKARVHRRLSMPTAGYDGR' A
#
# COMPACT_ATOMS: atom_id res chain seq x y z
N VAL A 1 0.16 -1.31 -20.99
CA VAL A 1 -0.63 -0.37 -20.18
C VAL A 1 0.20 -0.10 -18.95
N ASP A 2 0.62 1.15 -18.77
CA ASP A 2 1.41 1.55 -17.59
C ASP A 2 0.48 2.13 -16.53
N LEU A 3 0.62 1.64 -15.31
CA LEU A 3 -0.23 1.97 -14.18
C LEU A 3 0.61 2.08 -12.90
N PHE A 4 0.54 3.21 -12.23
CA PHE A 4 0.97 3.34 -10.85
C PHE A 4 -0.21 3.02 -9.92
N VAL A 5 -0.04 2.00 -9.08
CA VAL A 5 -1.03 1.63 -8.07
C VAL A 5 -0.51 2.02 -6.69
N ALA A 6 -1.31 2.77 -5.94
CA ALA A 6 -1.03 3.08 -4.54
C ALA A 6 -2.17 2.58 -3.64
N PRO A 7 -1.89 2.21 -2.38
CA PRO A 7 -2.95 1.77 -1.46
C PRO A 7 -4.01 2.86 -1.25
N SER A 8 -3.59 4.10 -1.04
CA SER A 8 -4.45 5.27 -0.83
C SER A 8 -3.72 6.57 -1.15
N HIS A 9 -4.48 7.67 -1.27
CA HIS A 9 -3.89 8.99 -1.49
C HIS A 9 -2.89 9.39 -0.40
N ARG A 10 -3.17 9.07 0.86
CA ARG A 10 -2.27 9.31 1.99
C ARG A 10 -0.88 8.68 1.81
N VAL A 11 -0.81 7.52 1.16
CA VAL A 11 0.48 6.87 0.89
C VAL A 11 1.29 7.67 -0.13
N LEU A 12 0.63 8.23 -1.15
CA LEU A 12 1.26 9.11 -2.13
C LEU A 12 1.80 10.38 -1.46
N GLU A 13 1.01 11.03 -0.61
CA GLU A 13 1.42 12.23 0.14
C GLU A 13 2.65 12.00 1.02
N ARG A 14 2.81 10.77 1.56
CA ARG A 14 3.97 10.42 2.39
C ARG A 14 5.19 10.01 1.59
N ALA A 15 5.00 9.42 0.41
CA ALA A 15 6.08 8.88 -0.40
C ALA A 15 6.68 9.91 -1.36
N LEU A 16 5.90 10.92 -1.74
CA LEU A 16 6.25 11.90 -2.76
C LEU A 16 6.45 13.27 -2.12
N ALA A 17 7.40 14.04 -2.65
CA ALA A 17 7.56 15.43 -2.28
C ALA A 17 6.34 16.29 -2.71
N SER A 18 5.73 15.94 -3.84
CA SER A 18 4.49 16.53 -4.34
C SER A 18 3.68 15.51 -5.12
N VAL A 19 2.47 15.23 -4.67
CA VAL A 19 1.54 14.31 -5.36
C VAL A 19 1.05 14.92 -6.67
N ASP A 20 0.84 16.24 -6.69
CA ASP A 20 0.34 16.97 -7.85
C ASP A 20 1.35 16.97 -8.99
N GLU A 21 2.62 17.28 -8.70
CA GLU A 21 3.69 17.25 -9.71
C GLU A 21 3.89 15.84 -10.27
N PHE A 22 3.87 14.82 -9.41
CA PHE A 22 3.96 13.43 -9.84
C PHE A 22 2.78 13.02 -10.73
N THR A 23 1.56 13.44 -10.36
CA THR A 23 0.34 13.16 -11.13
C THR A 23 0.37 13.84 -12.50
N ALA A 24 0.82 15.09 -12.56
CA ALA A 24 1.00 15.82 -13.82
C ALA A 24 2.02 15.13 -14.72
N GLU A 25 3.13 14.64 -14.16
CA GLU A 25 4.15 13.92 -14.91
C GLU A 25 3.65 12.56 -15.43
N CYS A 26 2.88 11.83 -14.61
CA CYS A 26 2.23 10.58 -15.05
C CYS A 26 1.28 10.86 -16.23
N ALA A 27 0.43 11.88 -16.12
CA ALA A 27 -0.48 12.27 -17.19
C ALA A 27 0.27 12.66 -18.48
N ARG A 28 1.36 13.43 -18.37
CA ARG A 28 2.22 13.82 -19.50
C ARG A 28 2.81 12.61 -20.24
N ARG A 29 3.07 11.53 -19.52
CA ARG A 29 3.60 10.26 -20.06
C ARG A 29 2.52 9.25 -20.44
N GLY A 30 1.24 9.57 -20.25
CA GLY A 30 0.14 8.65 -20.50
C GLY A 30 0.03 7.50 -19.48
N VAL A 31 0.63 7.66 -18.31
CA VAL A 31 0.57 6.68 -17.21
C VAL A 31 -0.58 7.01 -16.28
N ARG A 32 -1.43 6.02 -15.99
CA ARG A 32 -2.55 6.17 -15.06
C ARG A 32 -2.09 5.98 -13.61
N ILE A 33 -2.80 6.62 -12.69
CA ILE A 33 -2.65 6.40 -11.25
C ILE A 33 -3.97 5.88 -10.71
N GLU A 34 -3.93 4.78 -9.96
CA GLU A 34 -5.10 4.24 -9.26
C GLU A 34 -4.83 4.03 -7.77
N THR A 35 -5.89 4.21 -6.98
CA THR A 35 -5.91 3.83 -5.58
C THR A 35 -6.92 2.73 -5.34
N VAL A 36 -6.66 1.89 -4.34
CA VAL A 36 -7.49 0.69 -4.06
C VAL A 36 -8.90 1.07 -3.56
N GLY A 37 -9.14 2.35 -3.21
CA GLY A 37 -10.46 2.86 -2.81
C GLY A 37 -10.97 2.33 -1.47
N CYS A 38 -10.25 1.43 -0.83
CA CYS A 38 -10.57 0.90 0.50
C CYS A 38 -10.01 1.82 1.60
N ALA A 39 -10.77 1.96 2.68
CA ALA A 39 -10.25 2.56 3.90
C ALA A 39 -9.05 1.74 4.42
N GLU A 40 -8.06 2.42 5.00
CA GLU A 40 -6.99 1.73 5.70
C GLU A 40 -7.59 0.88 6.83
N PRO A 41 -7.27 -0.42 6.92
CA PRO A 41 -7.81 -1.25 7.97
C PRO A 41 -7.27 -0.80 9.34
N SER A 42 -8.15 -0.75 10.34
CA SER A 42 -7.73 -0.59 11.72
C SER A 42 -7.02 -1.87 12.19
N TYR A 43 -5.76 -1.75 12.57
CA TYR A 43 -4.98 -2.86 13.12
C TYR A 43 -5.14 -2.93 14.63
N ASP A 44 -6.26 -3.49 15.08
CA ASP A 44 -6.42 -3.88 16.47
C ASP A 44 -5.43 -5.00 16.86
N ALA A 45 -5.39 -5.33 18.15
CA ALA A 45 -4.47 -6.35 18.66
C ALA A 45 -4.69 -7.73 18.01
N GLN A 46 -5.95 -8.11 17.73
CA GLN A 46 -6.25 -9.39 17.10
C GLN A 46 -5.80 -9.43 15.64
N MET A 47 -6.04 -8.36 14.89
CA MET A 47 -5.65 -8.22 13.50
C MET A 47 -4.12 -8.18 13.38
N LYS A 48 -3.43 -7.48 14.27
CA LYS A 48 -1.95 -7.52 14.36
C LYS A 48 -1.45 -8.92 14.62
N ALA A 49 -2.02 -9.64 15.60
CA ALA A 49 -1.62 -11.01 15.91
C ALA A 49 -1.84 -11.94 14.71
N ARG A 50 -2.95 -11.79 13.98
CA ARG A 50 -3.24 -12.56 12.76
C ARG A 50 -2.23 -12.27 11.65
N VAL A 51 -1.90 -11.00 11.41
CA VAL A 51 -0.90 -10.59 10.42
C VAL A 51 0.48 -11.13 10.79
N HIS A 52 0.89 -10.97 12.05
CA HIS A 52 2.17 -11.45 12.55
C HIS A 52 2.30 -12.98 12.40
N ARG A 53 1.27 -13.73 12.78
CA ARG A 53 1.24 -15.19 12.64
C ARG A 53 1.35 -15.65 11.19
N ARG A 54 0.72 -14.91 10.26
CA ARG A 54 0.66 -15.28 8.85
C ARG A 54 1.90 -14.85 8.05
N LEU A 55 2.46 -13.69 8.36
CA LEU A 55 3.50 -13.06 7.52
C LEU A 55 4.87 -13.00 8.18
N SER A 56 4.94 -12.86 9.51
CA SER A 56 6.22 -12.71 10.22
C SER A 56 6.71 -14.02 10.82
N MET A 57 5.85 -14.74 11.55
CA MET A 57 6.24 -15.97 12.22
C MET A 57 6.79 -17.05 11.27
N PRO A 58 6.30 -17.21 10.02
CA PRO A 58 6.91 -18.17 9.08
C PRO A 58 8.37 -17.87 8.75
N THR A 59 8.79 -16.61 8.78
CA THR A 59 10.21 -16.27 8.57
C THR A 59 11.08 -16.64 9.77
N ALA A 60 10.47 -16.91 10.93
CA ALA A 60 11.12 -17.43 12.13
C ALA A 60 10.97 -18.97 12.27
N GLY A 61 10.48 -19.67 11.25
CA GLY A 61 10.33 -21.12 11.26
C GLY A 61 9.05 -21.64 11.92
N TYR A 62 8.10 -20.76 12.24
CA TYR A 62 6.78 -21.17 12.69
C TYR A 62 5.95 -21.71 11.52
N ASP A 63 5.50 -22.96 11.62
CA ASP A 63 4.80 -23.67 10.54
C ASP A 63 3.26 -23.59 10.64
N GLY A 64 2.74 -22.87 11.64
CA GLY A 64 1.30 -22.69 11.81
C GLY A 64 0.58 -23.89 12.42
N ARG A 65 1.31 -24.93 12.84
CA ARG A 65 0.78 -26.04 13.65
C ARG A 65 0.90 -25.80 15.15
#